data_AF-U9TQA4-F1
#
_entry.id   AF-U9TQA4-F1
#
_cell.length_a   1.000
_cell.length_b   1.000
_cell.length_c   1.000
_cell.angle_alpha   90.00
_cell.angle_beta   90.00
_cell.angle_gamma   90.00
#
_symmetry.space_group_name_H-M   'P 1'
#
loop_
_entity.id
_entity.type
_entity.pdbx_description
1 polymer ?
#
loop_
_entity_poly.entity_id
_entity_poly.type
_entity_poly.pdbx_seq_one_letter_code
_entity_poly.pdbx_strand_id
1 'polypeptide(L)'
;MSTKFLSRLSQNYIEILEDDEYYDVAIEVVSDGKNSGRILAIIKLPNISPEIFQIILKYIYGGIISLNEQESSETLKILVAADELHLQELVDYFQKYLIENKVEWMERHFELTHKISFQCNSLLKLQKFCTDFMAKFPEKVSKSLDFTSLPEKSLVSLIKSDDLQMKEVKVWDHVLKWGLTQNKTLTSDPDSWTDDDFKIMENTLQDCLPLIRFFSLSSEEFFQKVRPYKRLLKSQLYEELLGSYLDSNIKPSDNILLPRNRNIDEIIDSKIVNLNIVSLISRWIDKIDIKSKFSYTRELYLPYEFELLLRGSKNGFSPENFHTL
;
A
#
# COMPACT_ATOMS: atom_id res chain seq x y z
N MET A 1 -14.44 -20.91 -15.04
CA MET A 1 -15.63 -20.92 -14.14
C MET A 1 -16.67 -19.92 -14.67
N SER A 2 -17.96 -20.27 -14.65
CA SER A 2 -19.05 -19.35 -15.01
C SER A 2 -19.82 -18.95 -13.77
N THR A 3 -19.99 -17.65 -13.54
CA THR A 3 -20.69 -17.11 -12.37
C THR A 3 -21.95 -16.37 -12.82
N LYS A 4 -23.09 -16.78 -12.27
CA LYS A 4 -24.40 -16.18 -12.56
C LYS A 4 -24.74 -15.12 -11.51
N PHE A 5 -24.89 -13.88 -11.95
CA PHE A 5 -25.24 -12.72 -11.12
C PHE A 5 -26.76 -12.52 -11.08
N LEU A 6 -27.46 -12.74 -12.20
CA LEU A 6 -28.91 -12.48 -12.29
C LEU A 6 -29.67 -13.73 -12.72
N SER A 7 -30.67 -14.13 -11.94
CA SER A 7 -31.43 -15.38 -12.16
C SER A 7 -32.53 -15.27 -13.23
N ARG A 8 -32.97 -14.05 -13.58
CA ARG A 8 -34.19 -13.78 -14.36
C ARG A 8 -33.99 -12.96 -15.65
N LEU A 9 -32.76 -12.79 -16.13
CA LEU A 9 -32.55 -12.17 -17.45
C LEU A 9 -32.84 -13.16 -18.59
N SER A 10 -33.43 -12.65 -19.67
CA SER A 10 -33.88 -13.44 -20.82
C SER A 10 -32.69 -13.89 -21.66
N GLN A 11 -32.51 -15.22 -21.83
CA GLN A 11 -31.49 -15.80 -22.71
C GLN A 11 -31.63 -15.32 -24.17
N ASN A 12 -32.84 -14.96 -24.61
CA ASN A 12 -33.09 -14.47 -25.96
C ASN A 12 -32.30 -13.20 -26.31
N TYR A 13 -31.86 -12.40 -25.32
CA TYR A 13 -31.06 -11.20 -25.62
C TYR A 13 -29.57 -11.52 -25.85
N ILE A 14 -29.09 -12.68 -25.38
CA ILE A 14 -27.73 -13.13 -25.65
C ILE A 14 -27.62 -13.56 -27.12
N GLU A 15 -28.66 -14.15 -27.71
CA GLU A 15 -28.71 -14.56 -29.12
C GLU A 15 -28.53 -13.36 -30.07
N ILE A 16 -28.94 -12.15 -29.66
CA ILE A 16 -28.72 -10.90 -30.42
C ILE A 16 -27.22 -10.56 -30.51
N LEU A 17 -26.41 -11.06 -29.57
CA LEU A 17 -24.97 -10.89 -29.54
C LEU A 17 -24.22 -12.07 -30.20
N GLU A 18 -24.87 -12.93 -30.98
CA GLU A 18 -24.18 -14.00 -31.74
C GLU A 18 -23.98 -13.65 -33.22
N ASP A 19 -24.36 -12.44 -33.66
CA ASP A 19 -24.09 -11.97 -35.02
C ASP A 19 -22.60 -11.61 -35.18
N ASP A 20 -21.97 -12.03 -36.28
CA ASP A 20 -20.52 -11.93 -36.56
C ASP A 20 -20.04 -10.48 -36.84
N GLU A 21 -20.89 -9.47 -36.63
CA GLU A 21 -20.54 -8.08 -36.83
C GLU A 21 -19.62 -7.56 -35.72
N TYR A 22 -18.57 -6.84 -36.15
CA TYR A 22 -17.55 -6.26 -35.30
C TYR A 22 -18.19 -5.40 -34.20
N TYR A 23 -17.94 -5.71 -32.93
CA TYR A 23 -18.37 -4.83 -31.84
C TYR A 23 -17.49 -3.59 -31.84
N ASP A 24 -18.00 -2.51 -32.40
CA ASP A 24 -17.44 -1.20 -32.14
C ASP A 24 -17.58 -0.89 -30.66
N VAL A 25 -16.49 -0.43 -30.05
CA VAL A 25 -16.44 -0.06 -28.63
C VAL A 25 -16.99 1.36 -28.47
N ALA A 26 -18.21 1.54 -28.99
CA ALA A 26 -18.94 2.79 -29.07
C ALA A 26 -20.39 2.59 -28.64
N ILE A 27 -20.92 3.53 -27.85
CA ILE A 27 -22.33 3.54 -27.47
C ILE A 27 -23.02 4.64 -28.27
N GLU A 28 -23.99 4.26 -29.09
CA GLU A 28 -24.83 5.20 -29.83
C GLU A 28 -26.10 5.51 -29.04
N VAL A 29 -26.31 6.78 -28.70
CA VAL A 29 -27.52 7.26 -28.04
C VAL A 29 -28.31 8.10 -29.04
N VAL A 30 -29.56 7.71 -29.27
CA VAL A 30 -30.52 8.46 -30.10
C VAL A 30 -31.48 9.20 -29.19
N SER A 31 -31.48 10.53 -29.23
CA SER A 31 -32.52 11.33 -28.57
C SER A 31 -33.56 11.80 -29.59
N ASP A 32 -34.81 11.36 -29.43
CA ASP A 32 -35.95 11.90 -30.19
C ASP A 32 -36.38 13.25 -29.59
N GLY A 33 -35.70 14.31 -30.02
CA GLY A 33 -36.13 15.68 -29.76
C GLY A 33 -37.39 16.00 -30.56
N LYS A 34 -38.47 16.41 -29.88
CA LYS A 34 -39.79 16.68 -30.48
C LYS A 34 -39.81 17.70 -31.64
N ASN A 35 -38.72 18.40 -31.94
CA ASN A 35 -38.61 19.31 -33.09
C ASN A 35 -37.13 19.64 -33.41
N SER A 36 -36.35 18.69 -33.90
CA SER A 36 -35.12 18.85 -34.74
C SER A 36 -34.38 17.52 -34.76
N GLY A 37 -33.77 17.19 -35.91
CA GLY A 37 -33.38 15.83 -36.31
C GLY A 37 -32.61 14.98 -35.29
N ARG A 38 -32.67 13.66 -35.49
CA ARG A 38 -31.99 12.61 -34.69
C ARG A 38 -30.58 13.06 -34.30
N ILE A 39 -30.37 13.39 -33.04
CA ILE A 39 -29.05 13.64 -32.50
C ILE A 39 -28.46 12.29 -32.14
N LEU A 40 -27.46 11.86 -32.91
CA LEU A 40 -26.62 10.70 -32.62
C LEU A 40 -25.48 11.17 -31.72
N ALA A 41 -25.50 10.77 -30.45
CA ALA A 41 -24.33 10.90 -29.59
C ALA A 41 -23.56 9.57 -29.61
N ILE A 42 -22.31 9.60 -30.07
CA ILE A 42 -21.41 8.44 -30.09
C ILE A 42 -20.43 8.60 -28.92
N ILE A 43 -20.52 7.70 -27.93
CA ILE A 43 -19.57 7.63 -26.82
C ILE A 43 -18.52 6.60 -27.18
N LYS A 44 -17.27 7.02 -27.35
CA LYS A 44 -16.14 6.11 -27.60
C LYS A 44 -15.50 5.67 -26.28
N LEU A 45 -15.19 4.39 -26.14
CA LEU A 45 -14.55 3.81 -24.96
C LEU A 45 -13.14 3.27 -25.30
N PRO A 46 -12.16 4.15 -25.57
CA PRO A 46 -10.88 3.76 -26.18
C PRO A 46 -10.00 2.85 -25.31
N ASN A 47 -10.29 2.75 -24.00
CA ASN A 47 -9.50 1.95 -23.07
C ASN A 47 -9.98 0.50 -22.96
N ILE A 48 -11.12 0.17 -23.59
CA ILE A 48 -11.72 -1.15 -23.56
C ILE A 48 -11.51 -1.79 -24.93
N SER A 49 -10.94 -3.01 -24.97
CA SER A 49 -10.80 -3.73 -26.25
C SER A 49 -12.15 -4.34 -26.67
N PRO A 50 -12.38 -4.56 -27.99
CA PRO A 50 -13.61 -5.18 -28.47
C PRO A 50 -13.94 -6.51 -27.80
N GLU A 51 -12.92 -7.34 -27.53
CA GLU A 51 -13.08 -8.65 -26.89
C GLU A 51 -13.57 -8.51 -25.44
N ILE A 52 -12.97 -7.57 -24.68
CA ILE A 52 -13.38 -7.30 -23.30
C ILE A 52 -14.78 -6.67 -23.27
N PHE A 53 -15.07 -5.76 -24.20
CA PHE A 53 -16.38 -5.14 -24.30
C PHE A 53 -17.47 -6.19 -24.60
N GLN A 54 -17.19 -7.16 -25.47
CA GLN A 54 -18.12 -8.26 -25.75
C GLN A 54 -18.40 -9.10 -24.49
N ILE A 55 -17.39 -9.37 -23.65
CA ILE A 55 -17.59 -10.07 -22.37
C ILE A 55 -18.49 -9.25 -21.44
N ILE A 56 -18.27 -7.94 -21.34
CA ILE A 56 -19.10 -7.05 -20.53
C ILE A 56 -20.53 -6.97 -21.07
N LEU A 57 -20.73 -6.90 -22.39
CA LEU A 57 -22.07 -6.91 -23.02
C LEU A 57 -22.81 -8.20 -22.69
N LYS A 58 -22.15 -9.36 -22.82
CA LYS A 58 -22.75 -10.65 -22.44
C LYS A 58 -23.16 -10.68 -20.96
N TYR A 59 -22.36 -10.05 -20.08
CA TYR A 59 -22.76 -9.87 -18.69
C TYR A 59 -23.98 -8.95 -18.53
N ILE A 60 -24.04 -7.80 -19.22
CA ILE A 60 -25.15 -6.84 -19.09
C ILE A 60 -26.47 -7.48 -19.52
N TYR A 61 -26.48 -8.20 -20.66
CA TYR A 61 -27.69 -8.81 -21.21
C TYR A 61 -28.03 -10.17 -20.58
N GLY A 62 -27.01 -10.96 -20.23
CA GLY A 62 -27.17 -12.33 -19.75
C GLY A 62 -27.08 -12.50 -18.24
N GLY A 63 -26.50 -11.53 -17.52
CA GLY A 63 -26.23 -11.61 -16.09
C GLY A 63 -25.24 -12.71 -15.72
N ILE A 64 -24.41 -13.18 -16.65
CA ILE A 64 -23.45 -14.27 -16.46
C ILE A 64 -22.10 -13.80 -16.97
N ILE A 65 -21.04 -14.03 -16.19
CA ILE A 65 -19.67 -13.86 -16.65
C ILE A 65 -18.96 -15.22 -16.72
N SER A 66 -18.31 -15.48 -17.84
CA SER A 66 -17.53 -16.70 -18.04
C SER A 66 -16.07 -16.32 -18.06
N LEU A 67 -15.31 -16.81 -17.08
CA LEU A 67 -13.88 -16.54 -16.97
C LEU A 67 -13.08 -17.73 -17.44
N ASN A 68 -12.08 -17.44 -18.26
CA ASN A 68 -11.05 -18.39 -18.58
C ASN A 68 -10.07 -18.45 -17.39
N GLU A 69 -10.04 -19.59 -16.67
CA GLU A 69 -9.33 -19.70 -15.39
C GLU A 69 -7.81 -19.52 -15.50
N GLN A 70 -7.25 -19.66 -16.71
CA GLN A 70 -5.83 -19.52 -16.99
C GLN A 70 -5.38 -18.07 -17.21
N GLU A 71 -6.28 -17.12 -17.52
CA GLU A 71 -5.90 -15.75 -17.92
C GLU A 71 -6.21 -14.70 -16.84
N SER A 72 -5.38 -14.67 -15.78
CA SER A 72 -5.50 -13.67 -14.72
C SER A 72 -5.30 -12.23 -15.23
N SER A 73 -4.53 -12.06 -16.31
CA SER A 73 -4.40 -10.77 -17.00
C SER A 73 -5.69 -10.32 -17.67
N GLU A 74 -6.48 -11.23 -18.24
CA GLU A 74 -7.78 -10.91 -18.83
C GLU A 74 -8.75 -10.48 -17.72
N THR A 75 -8.75 -11.21 -16.60
CA THR A 75 -9.56 -10.86 -15.42
C THR A 75 -9.31 -9.42 -14.94
N LEU A 76 -8.04 -8.97 -14.92
CA LEU A 76 -7.71 -7.58 -14.58
C LEU A 76 -8.22 -6.58 -15.62
N LYS A 77 -8.15 -6.89 -16.92
CA LYS A 77 -8.69 -6.02 -17.97
C LYS A 77 -10.21 -5.89 -17.87
N ILE A 78 -10.91 -6.98 -17.58
CA ILE A 78 -12.35 -6.99 -17.34
C ILE A 78 -12.68 -6.13 -16.11
N LEU A 79 -11.89 -6.24 -15.03
CA LEU A 79 -12.07 -5.41 -13.83
C LEU A 79 -11.93 -3.92 -14.14
N VAL A 80 -10.92 -3.52 -14.92
CA VAL A 80 -10.72 -2.12 -15.34
C VAL A 80 -11.91 -1.63 -16.18
N ALA A 81 -12.37 -2.44 -17.15
CA ALA A 81 -13.55 -2.10 -17.95
C ALA A 81 -14.83 -1.98 -17.11
N ALA A 82 -15.01 -2.88 -16.12
CA ALA A 82 -16.13 -2.84 -15.20
C ALA A 82 -16.11 -1.58 -14.32
N ASP A 83 -14.93 -1.13 -13.88
CA ASP A 83 -14.78 0.14 -13.16
C ASP A 83 -15.13 1.35 -14.04
N GLU A 84 -14.59 1.40 -15.26
CA GLU A 84 -14.87 2.47 -16.24
C GLU A 84 -16.36 2.58 -16.58
N LEU A 85 -17.06 1.44 -16.64
CA LEU A 85 -18.50 1.36 -16.89
C LEU A 85 -19.36 1.42 -15.61
N HIS A 86 -18.73 1.65 -14.45
CA HIS A 86 -19.39 1.74 -13.14
C HIS A 86 -20.24 0.52 -12.76
N LEU A 87 -19.82 -0.68 -13.16
CA LEU A 87 -20.45 -1.96 -12.84
C LEU A 87 -19.96 -2.47 -11.48
N GLN A 88 -20.39 -1.81 -10.40
CA GLN A 88 -19.86 -2.02 -9.05
C GLN A 88 -19.94 -3.48 -8.57
N GLU A 89 -21.00 -4.22 -8.91
CA GLU A 89 -21.16 -5.64 -8.55
C GLU A 89 -20.05 -6.51 -9.15
N LEU A 90 -19.67 -6.27 -10.41
CA LEU A 90 -18.54 -6.94 -11.05
C LEU A 90 -17.21 -6.52 -10.41
N VAL A 91 -17.04 -5.22 -10.16
CA VAL A 91 -15.83 -4.67 -9.51
C VAL A 91 -15.60 -5.35 -8.16
N ASP A 92 -16.64 -5.51 -7.35
CA ASP A 92 -16.55 -6.16 -6.05
C ASP A 92 -16.26 -7.65 -6.13
N TYR A 93 -16.91 -8.34 -7.08
CA TYR A 93 -16.69 -9.76 -7.34
C TYR A 93 -15.25 -10.04 -7.78
N PHE A 94 -14.75 -9.29 -8.76
CA PHE A 94 -13.43 -9.52 -9.35
C PHE A 94 -12.29 -9.21 -8.38
N GLN A 95 -12.39 -8.13 -7.60
CA GLN A 95 -11.40 -7.85 -6.56
C GLN A 95 -11.33 -9.01 -5.56
N LYS A 96 -12.48 -9.54 -5.12
CA LYS A 96 -12.54 -10.68 -4.21
C LYS A 96 -11.95 -11.93 -4.85
N TYR A 97 -12.36 -12.25 -6.08
CA TYR A 97 -11.88 -13.43 -6.81
C TYR A 97 -10.35 -13.42 -6.98
N LEU A 98 -9.78 -12.27 -7.37
CA LEU A 98 -8.33 -12.12 -7.51
C LEU A 98 -7.59 -12.34 -6.19
N ILE A 99 -8.08 -11.73 -5.10
CA ILE A 99 -7.48 -11.85 -3.76
C ILE A 99 -7.62 -13.27 -3.18
N GLU A 100 -8.69 -13.99 -3.46
CA GLU A 100 -8.90 -15.33 -2.90
C GLU A 100 -8.22 -16.43 -3.73
N ASN A 101 -8.11 -16.25 -5.05
CA ASN A 101 -7.72 -17.33 -5.95
C ASN A 101 -6.44 -17.08 -6.74
N LYS A 102 -6.02 -15.81 -6.89
CA LYS A 102 -4.92 -15.41 -7.81
C LYS A 102 -3.78 -14.66 -7.11
N VAL A 103 -3.64 -14.81 -5.79
CA VAL A 103 -2.57 -14.17 -4.99
C VAL A 103 -1.19 -14.41 -5.57
N GLU A 104 -0.81 -15.67 -5.82
CA GLU A 104 0.51 -16.01 -6.35
C GLU A 104 0.80 -15.32 -7.70
N TRP A 105 -0.22 -15.20 -8.56
CA TRP A 105 -0.08 -14.51 -9.83
C TRP A 105 0.08 -13.00 -9.63
N MET A 106 -0.69 -12.39 -8.73
CA MET A 106 -0.59 -10.97 -8.40
C MET A 106 0.76 -10.63 -7.77
N GLU A 107 1.31 -11.51 -6.93
CA GLU A 107 2.66 -11.33 -6.36
C GLU A 107 3.75 -11.38 -7.43
N ARG A 108 3.63 -12.27 -8.43
CA ARG A 108 4.58 -12.34 -9.56
C ARG A 108 4.46 -11.14 -10.49
N HIS A 109 3.27 -10.57 -10.62
CA HIS A 109 2.97 -9.41 -11.47
C HIS A 109 2.59 -8.20 -10.61
N PHE A 110 3.37 -7.96 -9.55
CA PHE A 110 3.03 -6.98 -8.53
C PHE A 110 2.97 -5.55 -9.07
N GLU A 111 3.95 -5.14 -9.88
CA GLU A 111 3.96 -3.81 -10.51
C GLU A 111 2.68 -3.54 -11.30
N LEU A 112 2.25 -4.49 -12.13
CA LEU A 112 1.02 -4.37 -12.92
C LEU A 112 -0.22 -4.27 -12.02
N THR A 113 -0.32 -5.16 -11.04
CA THR A 113 -1.44 -5.19 -10.08
C THR A 113 -1.54 -3.89 -9.29
N HIS A 114 -0.39 -3.40 -8.81
CA HIS A 114 -0.27 -2.16 -8.08
C HIS A 114 -0.70 -0.97 -8.93
N LYS A 115 -0.13 -0.83 -10.13
CA LYS A 115 -0.46 0.26 -11.06
C LYS A 115 -1.96 0.32 -11.35
N ILE A 116 -2.59 -0.81 -11.69
CA ILE A 116 -4.03 -0.87 -11.94
C ILE A 116 -4.83 -0.47 -10.69
N SER A 117 -4.46 -1.02 -9.53
CA SER A 117 -5.18 -0.74 -8.28
C SER A 117 -5.20 0.73 -7.91
N PHE A 118 -4.10 1.47 -8.14
CA PHE A 118 -3.99 2.89 -7.80
C PHE A 118 -4.39 3.84 -8.95
N GLN A 119 -4.58 3.33 -10.18
CA GLN A 119 -5.19 4.10 -11.28
C GLN A 119 -6.71 4.21 -11.13
N CYS A 120 -7.35 3.19 -10.58
CA CYS A 120 -8.80 3.13 -10.41
C CYS A 120 -9.20 3.46 -8.96
N ASN A 121 -10.00 4.51 -8.75
CA ASN A 121 -10.38 4.95 -7.39
C ASN A 121 -11.30 3.94 -6.67
N SER A 122 -12.04 3.09 -7.39
CA SER A 122 -12.99 2.14 -6.80
C SER A 122 -12.34 0.83 -6.31
N LEU A 123 -11.08 0.55 -6.68
CA LEU A 123 -10.41 -0.72 -6.43
C LEU A 123 -9.79 -0.81 -5.02
N LEU A 124 -10.56 -0.41 -4.00
CA LEU A 124 -10.09 -0.27 -2.62
C LEU A 124 -9.57 -1.59 -2.00
N LYS A 125 -10.16 -2.74 -2.36
CA LYS A 125 -9.71 -4.05 -1.84
C LYS A 125 -8.35 -4.42 -2.41
N LEU A 126 -8.13 -4.17 -3.71
CA LEU A 126 -6.83 -4.40 -4.34
C LEU A 126 -5.78 -3.39 -3.88
N GLN A 127 -6.14 -2.12 -3.70
CA GLN A 127 -5.23 -1.12 -3.12
C GLN A 127 -4.77 -1.57 -1.73
N LYS A 128 -5.71 -2.01 -0.88
CA LYS A 128 -5.39 -2.56 0.45
C LYS A 128 -4.48 -3.78 0.35
N PHE A 129 -4.80 -4.75 -0.51
CA PHE A 129 -3.94 -5.91 -0.75
C PHE A 129 -2.51 -5.49 -1.13
N CYS A 130 -2.37 -4.56 -2.07
CA CYS A 130 -1.07 -4.04 -2.51
C CYS A 130 -0.32 -3.37 -1.36
N THR A 131 -0.96 -2.47 -0.61
CA THR A 131 -0.34 -1.79 0.54
C THR A 131 0.08 -2.78 1.63
N ASP A 132 -0.77 -3.75 1.96
CA ASP A 132 -0.48 -4.78 2.97
C ASP A 132 0.70 -5.67 2.52
N PHE A 133 0.74 -6.04 1.25
CA PHE A 133 1.84 -6.84 0.69
C PHE A 133 3.17 -6.07 0.71
N MET A 134 3.17 -4.80 0.32
CA MET A 134 4.35 -3.92 0.38
C MET A 134 4.83 -3.70 1.81
N ALA A 135 3.89 -3.50 2.75
CA ALA A 135 4.21 -3.33 4.15
C ALA A 135 4.88 -4.60 4.70
N LYS A 136 4.34 -5.77 4.38
CA LYS A 136 4.83 -7.04 4.89
C LYS A 136 6.15 -7.49 4.24
N PHE A 137 6.35 -7.24 2.96
CA PHE A 137 7.50 -7.73 2.19
C PHE A 137 8.19 -6.65 1.34
N PRO A 138 8.66 -5.54 1.94
CA PRO A 138 9.24 -4.42 1.18
C PRO A 138 10.46 -4.84 0.34
N GLU A 139 11.30 -5.74 0.85
CA GLU A 139 12.47 -6.28 0.14
C GLU A 139 12.12 -7.20 -1.04
N LYS A 140 10.92 -7.81 -1.02
CA LYS A 140 10.44 -8.60 -2.16
C LYS A 140 9.91 -7.66 -3.25
N VAL A 141 9.18 -6.62 -2.84
CA VAL A 141 8.61 -5.63 -3.76
C VAL A 141 9.68 -4.78 -4.44
N SER A 142 10.73 -4.38 -3.71
CA SER A 142 11.82 -3.55 -4.24
C SER A 142 12.55 -4.16 -5.44
N LYS A 143 12.45 -5.49 -5.64
CA LYS A 143 12.99 -6.19 -6.81
C LYS A 143 12.15 -6.03 -8.07
N SER A 144 10.87 -5.70 -7.92
CA SER A 144 9.88 -5.61 -9.00
C SER A 144 9.37 -4.20 -9.26
N LEU A 145 9.39 -3.33 -8.25
CA LEU A 145 8.80 -1.99 -8.31
C LEU A 145 9.72 -0.99 -7.61
N ASP A 146 10.14 0.05 -8.34
CA ASP A 146 10.90 1.14 -7.74
C ASP A 146 9.95 2.01 -6.90
N PHE A 147 10.29 2.21 -5.63
CA PHE A 147 9.51 3.06 -4.72
C PHE A 147 9.37 4.50 -5.23
N THR A 148 10.31 4.96 -6.06
CA THR A 148 10.26 6.30 -6.66
C THR A 148 9.17 6.46 -7.72
N SER A 149 8.66 5.36 -8.30
CA SER A 149 7.57 5.38 -9.27
C SER A 149 6.17 5.32 -8.64
N LEU A 150 6.09 5.19 -7.32
CA LEU A 150 4.81 5.08 -6.61
C LEU A 150 4.00 6.38 -6.76
N PRO A 151 2.69 6.28 -7.03
CA PRO A 151 1.78 7.41 -6.84
C PRO A 151 1.82 7.88 -5.38
N GLU A 152 1.71 9.19 -5.15
CA GLU A 152 1.75 9.79 -3.81
C GLU A 152 0.78 9.11 -2.83
N LYS A 153 -0.47 8.88 -3.25
CA LYS A 153 -1.48 8.15 -2.46
C LYS A 153 -1.00 6.77 -1.99
N SER A 154 -0.28 6.05 -2.86
CA SER A 154 0.27 4.74 -2.51
C SER A 154 1.41 4.89 -1.50
N LEU A 155 2.35 5.81 -1.73
CA LEU A 155 3.45 6.08 -0.80
C LEU A 155 2.93 6.47 0.58
N VAL A 156 1.98 7.42 0.64
CA VAL A 156 1.31 7.87 1.86
C VAL A 156 0.62 6.70 2.58
N SER A 157 -0.11 5.85 1.85
CA SER A 157 -0.77 4.66 2.44
C SER A 157 0.23 3.69 3.06
N LEU A 158 1.40 3.52 2.42
CA LEU A 158 2.44 2.61 2.85
C LEU A 158 3.16 3.11 4.10
N ILE A 159 3.61 4.37 4.10
CA ILE A 159 4.32 4.96 5.25
C ILE A 159 3.39 5.19 6.45
N LYS A 160 2.07 5.31 6.23
CA LYS A 160 1.07 5.33 7.30
C LYS A 160 0.95 3.99 8.03
N SER A 161 1.23 2.87 7.37
CA SER A 161 1.05 1.53 7.94
C SER A 161 2.01 1.24 9.10
N ASP A 162 1.46 0.85 10.25
CA ASP A 162 2.24 0.38 11.40
C ASP A 162 2.98 -0.93 11.14
N ASP A 163 2.48 -1.74 10.20
CA ASP A 163 3.00 -3.07 9.91
C ASP A 163 4.11 -3.08 8.84
N LEU A 164 4.57 -1.89 8.40
CA LEU A 164 5.65 -1.77 7.43
C LEU A 164 6.97 -2.32 8.00
N GLN A 165 7.46 -3.40 7.42
CA GLN A 165 8.65 -4.17 7.81
C GLN A 165 9.96 -3.52 7.33
N MET A 166 10.13 -2.22 7.60
CA MET A 166 11.28 -1.43 7.17
C MET A 166 11.81 -0.57 8.34
N LYS A 167 13.14 -0.42 8.46
CA LYS A 167 13.73 0.54 9.41
C LYS A 167 13.31 1.96 9.07
N GLU A 168 13.07 2.80 10.07
CA GLU A 168 12.56 4.16 9.81
C GLU A 168 13.56 5.02 9.02
N VAL A 169 14.86 4.87 9.25
CA VAL A 169 15.88 5.55 8.44
C VAL A 169 15.78 5.19 6.95
N LYS A 170 15.37 3.96 6.62
CA LYS A 170 15.15 3.52 5.25
C LYS A 170 13.87 4.09 4.69
N VAL A 171 12.82 4.21 5.50
CA VAL A 171 11.59 4.91 5.09
C VAL A 171 11.92 6.36 4.72
N TRP A 172 12.69 7.04 5.56
CA TRP A 172 13.18 8.40 5.30
C TRP A 172 13.99 8.49 4.00
N ASP A 173 14.99 7.61 3.81
CA ASP A 173 15.78 7.55 2.58
C ASP A 173 14.88 7.40 1.33
N HIS A 174 13.86 6.52 1.37
CA HIS A 174 12.95 6.31 0.25
C HIS A 174 12.04 7.51 -0.02
N VAL A 175 11.51 8.16 1.03
CA VAL A 175 10.65 9.34 0.90
C VAL A 175 11.44 10.52 0.33
N LEU A 176 12.66 10.75 0.81
CA LEU A 176 13.56 11.75 0.23
C LEU A 176 13.87 11.46 -1.24
N LYS A 177 14.24 10.21 -1.56
CA LYS A 177 14.53 9.81 -2.94
C LYS A 177 13.30 10.02 -3.83
N TRP A 178 12.11 9.66 -3.36
CA TRP A 178 10.85 9.90 -4.07
C TRP A 178 10.63 11.40 -4.32
N GLY A 179 10.77 12.25 -3.29
CA GLY A 179 10.63 13.70 -3.43
C GLY A 179 11.61 14.32 -4.43
N LEU A 180 12.87 13.88 -4.42
CA LEU A 180 13.89 14.27 -5.40
C LEU A 180 13.52 13.85 -6.82
N THR A 181 12.97 12.65 -7.01
CA THR A 181 12.56 12.18 -8.34
C THR A 181 11.36 12.94 -8.92
N GLN A 182 10.45 13.42 -8.06
CA GLN A 182 9.36 14.31 -8.48
C GLN A 182 9.89 15.70 -8.86
N ASN A 183 10.98 16.15 -8.23
CA ASN A 183 11.58 17.47 -8.43
C ASN A 183 12.97 17.38 -9.06
N LYS A 184 13.04 16.99 -10.34
CA LYS A 184 14.30 16.71 -11.06
C LYS A 184 15.30 17.88 -11.13
N THR A 185 14.87 19.10 -10.83
CA THR A 185 15.75 20.29 -10.77
C THR A 185 16.55 20.36 -9.48
N LEU A 186 16.12 19.65 -8.43
CA LEU A 186 16.78 19.64 -7.13
C LEU A 186 17.99 18.70 -7.14
N THR A 187 19.08 19.17 -6.56
CA THR A 187 20.26 18.36 -6.29
C THR A 187 20.00 17.46 -5.08
N SER A 188 20.78 16.38 -4.93
CA SER A 188 20.70 15.54 -3.74
C SER A 188 21.28 16.20 -2.48
N ASP A 189 22.14 17.21 -2.64
CA ASP A 189 22.83 17.90 -1.54
C ASP A 189 22.02 19.12 -1.04
N PRO A 190 21.41 19.05 0.17
CA PRO A 190 20.60 20.14 0.70
C PRO A 190 21.38 21.41 1.02
N ASP A 191 22.72 21.36 1.15
CA ASP A 191 23.54 22.55 1.38
C ASP A 191 23.56 23.49 0.16
N SER A 192 23.22 22.96 -1.02
CA SER A 192 23.12 23.72 -2.26
C SER A 192 21.73 24.31 -2.54
N TRP A 193 20.73 24.02 -1.69
CA TRP A 193 19.34 24.41 -1.92
C TRP A 193 19.06 25.85 -1.49
N THR A 194 18.32 26.55 -2.35
CA THR A 194 17.74 27.87 -2.04
C THR A 194 16.48 27.75 -1.18
N ASP A 195 15.98 28.87 -0.68
CA ASP A 195 14.74 28.90 0.11
C ASP A 195 13.54 28.41 -0.72
N ASP A 196 13.51 28.71 -2.02
CA ASP A 196 12.47 28.24 -2.93
C ASP A 196 12.59 26.72 -3.18
N ASP A 197 13.80 26.18 -3.28
CA ASP A 197 14.03 24.74 -3.41
C ASP A 197 13.50 23.96 -2.20
N PHE A 198 13.75 24.48 -0.98
CA PHE A 198 13.19 23.90 0.25
C PHE A 198 11.66 23.95 0.24
N LYS A 199 11.05 25.03 -0.23
CA LYS A 199 9.59 25.17 -0.32
C LYS A 199 8.98 24.19 -1.32
N ILE A 200 9.63 23.98 -2.46
CA ILE A 200 9.22 22.98 -3.46
C ILE A 200 9.23 21.57 -2.85
N MET A 201 10.31 21.21 -2.16
CA MET A 201 10.42 19.91 -1.51
C MET A 201 9.42 19.75 -0.35
N GLU A 202 9.24 20.79 0.47
CA GLU A 202 8.25 20.79 1.56
C GLU A 202 6.83 20.55 1.04
N ASN A 203 6.43 21.26 -0.03
CA ASN A 203 5.12 21.04 -0.66
C ASN A 203 4.97 19.63 -1.23
N THR A 204 6.04 19.07 -1.81
CA THR A 204 6.03 17.71 -2.37
C THR A 204 5.89 16.65 -1.29
N LEU A 205 6.51 16.86 -0.13
CA LEU A 205 6.53 15.89 0.97
C LEU A 205 5.51 16.20 2.07
N GLN A 206 4.60 17.16 1.85
CA GLN A 206 3.69 17.66 2.88
C GLN A 206 2.85 16.56 3.55
N ASP A 207 2.41 15.56 2.78
CA ASP A 207 1.59 14.45 3.26
C ASP A 207 2.46 13.29 3.81
N CYS A 208 3.75 13.27 3.47
CA CYS A 208 4.68 12.23 3.87
C CYS A 208 5.43 12.58 5.17
N LEU A 209 5.91 13.83 5.32
CA LEU A 209 6.71 14.28 6.46
C LEU A 209 6.04 14.02 7.82
N PRO A 210 4.72 14.27 8.00
CA PRO A 210 4.06 14.01 9.27
C PRO A 210 3.96 12.51 9.63
N LEU A 211 4.16 11.62 8.66
CA LEU A 211 4.04 10.17 8.82
C LEU A 211 5.38 9.49 9.15
N ILE A 212 6.49 10.24 9.10
CA ILE A 212 7.82 9.74 9.46
C ILE A 212 7.98 9.72 10.99
N ARG A 213 8.41 8.58 11.52
CA ARG A 213 8.59 8.33 12.96
C ARG A 213 9.96 8.78 13.42
N PHE A 214 10.24 10.09 13.32
CA PHE A 214 11.59 10.63 13.54
C PHE A 214 12.23 10.27 14.90
N PHE A 215 11.40 10.05 15.93
CA PHE A 215 11.87 9.66 17.26
C PHE A 215 12.45 8.25 17.31
N SER A 216 12.11 7.39 16.34
CA SER A 216 12.55 6.01 16.22
C SER A 216 13.91 5.83 15.53
N LEU A 217 14.53 6.92 15.08
CA LEU A 217 15.90 6.88 14.56
C LEU A 217 16.91 6.84 15.71
N SER A 218 18.11 6.35 15.41
CA SER A 218 19.25 6.55 16.31
C SER A 218 19.76 8.00 16.23
N SER A 219 20.54 8.42 17.23
CA SER A 219 21.18 9.74 17.22
C SER A 219 22.13 9.91 16.03
N GLU A 220 22.80 8.84 15.63
CA GLU A 220 23.70 8.83 14.46
C GLU A 220 22.91 8.98 13.16
N GLU A 221 21.84 8.19 12.99
CA GLU A 221 20.97 8.26 11.82
C GLU A 221 20.33 9.65 11.70
N PHE A 222 19.82 10.20 12.79
CA PHE A 222 19.29 11.57 12.83
C PHE A 222 20.35 12.59 12.39
N PHE A 223 21.56 12.52 12.96
CA PHE A 223 22.62 13.48 12.68
C PHE A 223 23.12 13.41 11.24
N GLN A 224 23.26 12.22 10.67
CA GLN A 224 23.79 12.03 9.32
C GLN A 224 22.73 12.19 8.23
N LYS A 225 21.49 11.75 8.48
CA LYS A 225 20.46 11.62 7.43
C LYS A 225 19.36 12.65 7.50
N VAL A 226 18.95 13.07 8.70
CA VAL A 226 17.80 13.97 8.88
C VAL A 226 18.26 15.42 9.08
N ARG A 227 19.29 15.63 9.90
CA ARG A 227 19.82 16.97 10.23
C ARG A 227 20.22 17.81 9.00
N PRO A 228 20.80 17.26 7.91
CA PRO A 228 21.08 18.05 6.71
C PRO A 228 19.81 18.70 6.12
N TYR A 229 18.66 18.04 6.28
CA TYR A 229 17.36 18.50 5.81
C TYR A 229 16.52 19.17 6.90
N LYS A 230 17.12 19.65 8.00
CA LYS A 230 16.40 20.26 9.15
C LYS A 230 15.39 21.34 8.76
N ARG A 231 15.62 22.04 7.63
CA ARG A 231 14.74 23.09 7.11
C ARG A 231 13.40 22.57 6.59
N LEU A 232 13.30 21.28 6.25
CA LEU A 232 12.04 20.62 5.89
C LEU A 232 11.19 20.29 7.13
N LEU A 233 11.79 20.32 8.33
CA LEU A 233 11.09 20.02 9.57
C LEU A 233 10.55 21.31 10.18
N LYS A 234 9.36 21.22 10.79
CA LYS A 234 8.85 22.28 11.66
C LYS A 234 9.87 22.54 12.77
N SER A 235 10.20 23.80 13.02
CA SER A 235 11.20 24.20 14.03
C SER A 235 10.95 23.54 15.39
N GLN A 236 9.70 23.49 15.85
CA GLN A 236 9.33 22.82 17.10
C GLN A 236 9.70 21.33 17.10
N LEU A 237 9.39 20.60 16.02
CA LEU A 237 9.70 19.18 15.91
C LEU A 237 11.22 18.94 15.93
N TYR A 238 11.99 19.78 15.25
CA TYR A 238 13.45 19.66 15.24
C TYR A 238 14.07 19.88 16.62
N GLU A 239 13.63 20.90 17.36
CA GLU A 239 14.11 21.17 18.72
C GLU A 239 13.70 20.07 19.71
N GLU A 240 12.46 19.55 19.61
CA GLU A 240 12.02 18.40 20.41
C GLU A 240 12.87 17.15 20.11
N LEU A 241 13.16 16.86 18.83
CA LEU A 241 14.03 15.76 18.43
C LEU A 241 15.45 15.95 18.98
N LEU A 242 16.05 17.11 18.75
CA LEU A 242 17.41 17.41 19.22
C LEU A 242 17.50 17.32 20.74
N GLY A 243 16.59 17.98 21.46
CA GLY A 243 16.52 17.94 22.92
C GLY A 243 16.37 16.53 23.46
N SER A 244 15.53 15.70 22.83
CA SER A 244 15.31 14.32 23.25
C SER A 244 16.56 13.41 23.12
N TYR A 245 17.53 13.76 22.27
CA TYR A 245 18.82 13.04 22.19
C TYR A 245 19.88 13.59 23.15
N LEU A 246 19.80 14.87 23.51
CA LEU A 246 20.78 15.56 24.36
C LEU A 246 20.44 15.47 25.85
N ASP A 247 19.16 15.49 26.22
CA ASP A 247 18.69 15.40 27.60
C ASP A 247 17.56 14.37 27.70
N SER A 248 17.85 13.31 28.45
CA SER A 248 16.92 12.19 28.63
C SER A 248 15.68 12.53 29.48
N ASN A 249 15.65 13.71 30.09
CA ASN A 249 14.50 14.23 30.84
C ASN A 249 13.54 15.04 29.96
N ILE A 250 13.96 15.48 28.77
CA ILE A 250 13.10 16.23 27.85
C ILE A 250 12.07 15.26 27.25
N LYS A 251 10.82 15.43 27.67
CA LYS A 251 9.69 14.66 27.19
C LYS A 251 9.28 15.15 25.79
N PRO A 252 9.19 14.27 24.77
CA PRO A 252 8.55 14.60 23.51
C PRO A 252 7.08 14.99 23.73
N SER A 253 6.52 15.80 22.82
CA SER A 253 5.08 16.09 22.83
C SER A 253 4.23 14.81 22.83
N ASP A 254 3.01 14.85 23.36
CA ASP A 254 2.15 13.66 23.48
C ASP A 254 1.66 13.10 22.13
N ASN A 255 1.89 13.81 21.02
CA ASN A 255 1.44 13.47 19.67
C ASN A 255 2.51 12.78 18.81
N ILE A 256 3.51 12.12 19.42
CA ILE A 256 4.55 11.41 18.66
C ILE A 256 4.05 10.10 18.06
N LEU A 257 4.58 9.77 16.88
CA LEU A 257 4.39 8.46 16.29
C LEU A 257 5.37 7.45 16.91
N LEU A 258 4.84 6.30 17.30
CA LEU A 258 5.60 5.20 17.89
C LEU A 258 6.32 4.37 16.81
N PRO A 259 7.39 3.64 17.17
CA PRO A 259 8.07 2.71 16.26
C PRO A 259 7.11 1.72 15.57
N ARG A 260 7.42 1.33 14.33
CA ARG A 260 6.63 0.36 13.54
C ARG A 260 6.58 -1.01 14.21
N ASN A 261 5.47 -1.72 14.04
CA ASN A 261 5.26 -3.09 14.50
C ASN A 261 6.03 -4.07 13.62
N ARG A 262 7.36 -4.05 13.75
CA ARG A 262 8.24 -4.91 12.98
C ARG A 262 8.28 -6.31 13.59
N ASN A 263 8.17 -7.32 12.73
CA ASN A 263 8.34 -8.73 13.02
C ASN A 263 9.39 -9.25 12.04
N ILE A 264 10.49 -9.75 12.58
CA ILE A 264 11.48 -10.47 11.77
C ILE A 264 11.39 -11.92 12.24
N ASP A 265 10.88 -12.80 11.38
CA ASP A 265 10.67 -14.22 11.70
C ASP A 265 11.97 -14.89 12.17
N GLU A 266 13.13 -14.40 11.73
CA GLU A 266 14.45 -14.85 12.18
C GLU A 266 14.78 -14.47 13.63
N ILE A 267 14.16 -13.41 14.17
CA ILE A 267 14.41 -12.93 15.55
C ILE A 267 13.33 -13.43 16.50
N ILE A 268 12.05 -13.36 16.09
CA ILE A 268 10.93 -13.80 16.91
C ILE A 268 9.90 -14.48 16.01
N ASP A 269 9.71 -15.77 16.25
CA ASP A 269 8.63 -16.52 15.64
C ASP A 269 7.35 -16.40 16.51
N SER A 270 6.69 -15.24 16.45
CA SER A 270 5.46 -14.94 17.20
C SER A 270 4.43 -14.15 16.40
N LYS A 271 3.15 -14.46 16.61
CA LYS A 271 2.00 -13.71 16.06
C LYS A 271 1.50 -12.60 16.99
N ILE A 272 1.95 -12.60 18.24
CA ILE A 272 1.44 -11.72 19.30
C ILE A 272 2.52 -10.71 19.71
N VAL A 273 3.76 -11.17 19.79
CA VAL A 273 4.89 -10.37 20.28
C VAL A 273 5.66 -9.84 19.07
N ASN A 274 5.80 -8.52 19.00
CA ASN A 274 6.62 -7.84 17.99
C ASN A 274 7.97 -7.39 18.55
N LEU A 275 8.85 -6.88 17.68
CA LEU A 275 10.18 -6.43 18.07
C LEU A 275 10.16 -5.25 19.05
N ASN A 276 9.11 -4.43 19.06
CA ASN A 276 8.99 -3.32 20.02
C ASN A 276 8.85 -3.85 21.45
N ILE A 277 8.02 -4.89 21.65
CA ILE A 277 7.84 -5.53 22.96
C ILE A 277 9.15 -6.19 23.41
N VAL A 278 9.84 -6.89 22.51
CA VAL A 278 11.10 -7.54 22.84
C VAL A 278 12.22 -6.54 23.14
N SER A 279 12.24 -5.43 22.40
CA SER A 279 13.13 -4.30 22.69
C SER A 279 12.85 -3.73 24.09
N LEU A 280 11.58 -3.57 24.46
CA LEU A 280 11.19 -3.08 25.79
C LEU A 280 11.65 -4.04 26.90
N ILE A 281 11.40 -5.34 26.75
CA ILE A 281 11.86 -6.35 27.72
C ILE A 281 13.39 -6.32 27.84
N SER A 282 14.11 -6.24 26.72
CA SER A 282 15.57 -6.16 26.70
C SER A 282 16.08 -4.94 27.49
N ARG A 283 15.44 -3.79 27.31
CA ARG A 283 15.79 -2.56 28.04
C ARG A 283 15.50 -2.67 29.54
N TRP A 284 14.48 -3.43 29.95
CA TRP A 284 14.20 -3.70 31.37
C TRP A 284 15.28 -4.57 32.00
N ILE A 285 15.74 -5.61 31.29
CA ILE A 285 16.83 -6.48 31.76
C ILE A 285 18.09 -5.64 32.01
N ASP A 286 18.48 -4.80 31.05
CA ASP A 286 19.67 -3.94 31.15
C ASP A 286 19.46 -2.64 31.94
N LYS A 287 18.25 -2.42 32.47
CA LYS A 287 17.89 -1.22 33.23
C LYS A 287 18.16 0.10 32.47
N ILE A 288 18.05 0.07 31.14
CA ILE A 288 18.25 1.25 30.28
C ILE A 288 17.14 2.28 30.49
N ASP A 289 15.91 1.82 30.70
CA ASP A 289 14.73 2.67 30.89
C ASP A 289 14.78 3.51 32.17
N ILE A 290 15.69 3.20 33.09
CA ILE A 290 15.95 4.03 34.28
C ILE A 290 16.58 5.38 33.86
N LYS A 291 17.29 5.43 32.73
CA LYS A 291 18.03 6.62 32.27
C LYS A 291 17.18 7.56 31.40
N SER A 292 16.13 7.05 30.74
CA SER A 292 15.23 7.86 29.91
C SER A 292 13.82 7.28 29.93
N LYS A 293 12.84 8.12 30.29
CA LYS A 293 11.42 7.73 30.33
C LYS A 293 10.80 7.48 28.93
N PHE A 294 11.50 7.81 27.85
CA PHE A 294 11.00 7.76 26.47
C PHE A 294 11.83 6.86 25.55
N SER A 295 12.65 5.98 26.14
CA SER A 295 13.44 4.97 25.43
C SER A 295 12.61 4.06 24.52
N TYR A 296 11.33 3.83 24.85
CA TYR A 296 10.39 3.03 24.05
C TYR A 296 10.06 3.65 22.68
N THR A 297 10.37 4.92 22.47
CA THR A 297 10.13 5.63 21.20
C THR A 297 11.30 5.51 20.23
N ARG A 298 12.45 5.02 20.70
CA ARG A 298 13.74 4.95 20.00
C ARG A 298 13.87 3.71 19.13
N GLU A 299 15.00 3.62 18.42
CA GLU A 299 15.40 2.42 17.70
C GLU A 299 15.33 1.18 18.63
N LEU A 300 15.01 0.04 18.02
CA LEU A 300 14.96 -1.26 18.68
C LEU A 300 16.27 -1.58 19.40
N TYR A 301 16.17 -2.01 20.65
CA TYR A 301 17.31 -2.47 21.45
C TYR A 301 17.22 -3.99 21.62
N LEU A 302 17.99 -4.72 20.83
CA LEU A 302 17.92 -6.19 20.76
C LEU A 302 19.32 -6.81 20.98
N PRO A 303 19.90 -6.70 22.19
CA PRO A 303 21.22 -7.28 22.49
C PRO A 303 21.16 -8.79 22.78
N TYR A 304 19.95 -9.34 22.94
CA TYR A 304 19.71 -10.74 23.29
C TYR A 304 19.18 -11.53 22.11
N GLU A 305 19.57 -12.80 22.06
CA GLU A 305 18.92 -13.81 21.24
C GLU A 305 17.76 -14.43 22.04
N PHE A 306 16.56 -14.43 21.46
CA PHE A 306 15.36 -14.95 22.13
C PHE A 306 15.06 -16.36 21.62
N GLU A 307 15.30 -17.36 22.45
CA GLU A 307 15.01 -18.76 22.12
C GLU A 307 13.55 -19.12 22.42
N LEU A 308 12.87 -19.73 21.45
CA LEU A 308 11.50 -20.21 21.61
C LEU A 308 11.49 -21.51 22.43
N LEU A 309 11.15 -21.41 23.72
CA LEU A 309 11.05 -22.57 24.61
C LEU A 309 9.79 -23.41 24.36
N LEU A 310 8.63 -22.76 24.15
CA LEU A 310 7.35 -23.45 24.00
C LEU A 310 6.43 -22.73 23.01
N ARG A 311 5.75 -23.51 22.16
CA ARG A 311 4.72 -23.02 21.24
C ARG A 311 3.48 -23.89 21.31
N GLY A 312 2.36 -23.33 21.78
CA GLY A 312 1.12 -24.10 21.95
C GLY A 312 0.61 -24.79 20.67
N SER A 313 0.80 -24.19 19.49
CA SER A 313 0.43 -24.83 18.21
C SER A 313 1.30 -26.03 17.83
N LYS A 314 2.49 -26.19 18.41
CA LYS A 314 3.42 -27.31 18.16
C LYS A 314 3.45 -28.29 19.33
N ASN A 315 3.43 -27.78 20.55
CA ASN A 315 3.62 -28.53 21.78
C ASN A 315 2.32 -28.78 22.54
N GLY A 316 1.19 -28.21 22.13
CA GLY A 316 -0.06 -28.26 22.89
C GLY A 316 -0.13 -27.21 23.99
N PHE A 317 -1.34 -26.98 24.53
CA PHE A 317 -1.63 -25.94 25.53
C PHE A 317 -1.79 -26.51 26.95
N SER A 318 -1.16 -27.64 27.28
CA SER A 318 -1.27 -28.21 28.63
C SER A 318 -0.29 -27.51 29.61
N PRO A 319 -0.70 -27.28 30.86
CA PRO A 319 0.21 -26.80 31.91
C PRO A 319 1.40 -27.74 32.12
N GLU A 320 1.18 -29.05 31.98
CA GLU A 320 2.23 -30.08 32.10
C GLU A 320 3.40 -29.79 31.16
N ASN A 321 3.12 -29.48 29.89
CA ASN A 321 4.16 -29.21 28.89
C ASN A 321 4.95 -27.92 29.18
N PHE A 322 4.33 -26.94 29.86
CA PHE A 322 5.02 -25.73 30.30
C PHE A 322 5.93 -25.99 31.50
N HIS A 323 5.51 -26.84 32.44
CA HIS A 323 6.28 -27.17 33.63
C HIS A 323 7.43 -28.15 33.39
N THR A 324 7.52 -28.74 32.19
CA THR A 324 8.64 -29.62 31.77
C THR A 324 9.77 -28.90 31.04
N LEU A 325 9.68 -27.57 30.85
CA LEU A 325 10.65 -26.75 30.11
C LEU A 325 11.97 -26.54 30.86
#